data_AF-A0AAU8HCN1-F1
#
_entry.id   AF-A0AAU8HCN1-F1
#
_cell.length_a   1.000
_cell.length_b   1.000
_cell.length_c   1.000
_cell.angle_alpha   90.00
_cell.angle_beta   90.00
_cell.angle_gamma   90.00
#
_symmetry.space_group_name_H-M   'P 1'
#
loop_
_entity.id
_entity.type
_entity.pdbx_description
1 polymer ?
#
loop_
_entity_poly.entity_id
_entity_poly.type
_entity_poly.pdbx_seq_one_letter_code
_entity_poly.pdbx_strand_id
1 'polypeptide(L)' 'MAALPYRLHIHDGQYEVLHNRRHIVVLDLSVPGYATILSQQLQALTREALAANEPMDSPRLTVHDAATDTYVLDWTGA' A
#
# COMPACT_ATOMS: atom_id res chain seq x y z
N MET A 1 -0.50 -1.73 -20.73
CA MET A 1 0.78 -2.26 -20.21
C MET A 1 0.44 -3.49 -19.37
N ALA A 2 1.36 -4.42 -19.12
CA ALA A 2 1.02 -5.60 -18.33
C ALA A 2 0.83 -5.22 -16.85
N ALA A 3 -0.10 -5.88 -16.15
CA ALA A 3 -0.19 -5.77 -14.70
C ALA A 3 1.14 -6.23 -14.08
N LEU A 4 1.77 -5.37 -13.29
CA LEU A 4 3.07 -5.65 -12.68
C LEU A 4 2.87 -5.94 -11.19
N PRO A 5 3.66 -6.84 -10.60
CA PRO A 5 3.65 -7.03 -9.15
C PRO A 5 4.24 -5.77 -8.50
N TYR A 6 3.46 -5.16 -7.62
CA TYR A 6 3.90 -4.06 -6.78
C TYR A 6 3.89 -4.50 -5.32
N ARG A 7 4.84 -3.98 -4.57
CA ARG A 7 4.93 -4.14 -3.13
C ARG A 7 4.29 -2.91 -2.49
N LEU A 8 3.30 -3.14 -1.64
CA LEU A 8 2.60 -2.09 -0.91
C LEU A 8 3.15 -2.04 0.51
N HIS A 9 3.65 -0.89 0.93
CA HIS A 9 4.00 -0.64 2.33
C HIS A 9 3.02 0.38 2.88
N ILE A 10 2.61 0.18 4.12
CA ILE A 10 1.71 1.10 4.81
C ILE A 10 2.49 1.82 5.91
N HIS A 11 2.38 3.13 5.86
CA HIS A 11 3.02 4.08 6.75
C HIS A 11 1.94 4.75 7.55
N ASP A 12 2.21 4.97 8.82
CA ASP A 12 1.34 5.68 9.73
C ASP A 12 1.99 7.01 10.12
N GLY A 13 2.02 8.00 9.22
CA GLY A 13 2.43 9.42 9.40
C GLY A 13 3.72 9.76 10.18
N GLN A 14 3.91 9.17 11.34
CA GLN A 14 5.05 9.15 12.26
C GLN A 14 5.81 7.80 12.32
N TYR A 15 5.21 6.66 11.97
CA TYR A 15 5.81 5.33 12.13
C TYR A 15 5.53 4.40 10.95
N GLU A 16 6.48 3.51 10.62
CA GLU A 16 6.25 2.45 9.62
C GLU A 16 5.82 1.15 10.31
N VAL A 17 4.65 1.15 10.95
CA VAL A 17 4.25 0.07 11.87
C VAL A 17 4.16 -1.30 11.18
N LEU A 18 3.85 -1.31 9.87
CA LEU A 18 3.72 -2.52 9.05
C LEU A 18 4.85 -2.72 8.03
N HIS A 19 5.96 -1.97 8.08
CA HIS A 19 7.04 -2.05 7.08
C HIS A 19 7.66 -3.45 6.93
N ASN A 20 7.56 -4.26 7.99
CA ASN A 20 8.10 -5.61 8.00
C ASN A 20 7.19 -6.64 7.30
N ARG A 21 5.93 -6.30 6.99
CA ARG A 21 5.01 -7.16 6.24
C ARG A 21 5.10 -6.85 4.76
N ARG A 22 5.55 -7.84 3.98
CA ARG A 22 5.61 -7.75 2.52
C ARG A 22 4.23 -8.03 1.93
N HIS A 23 3.47 -6.99 1.62
CA HIS A 23 2.24 -7.13 0.85
C HIS A 23 2.53 -6.93 -0.63
N ILE A 24 2.45 -8.01 -1.42
CA ILE A 24 2.68 -7.95 -2.87
C ILE A 24 1.34 -8.08 -3.58
N VAL A 25 0.98 -7.09 -4.37
CA VAL A 25 -0.26 -7.02 -5.14
C VAL A 25 0.09 -6.82 -6.60
N VAL A 26 -0.47 -7.64 -7.47
CA VAL A 26 -0.39 -7.42 -8.92
C VAL A 26 -1.40 -6.33 -9.27
N LEU A 27 -0.90 -5.18 -9.69
CA LEU A 27 -1.70 -4.01 -10.06
C LEU A 27 -1.32 -3.58 -11.47
N ASP A 28 -2.29 -3.08 -12.22
CA ASP A 28 -2.02 -2.37 -13.46
C ASP A 28 -2.25 -0.88 -13.21
N LEU A 29 -1.17 -0.09 -13.17
CA LEU A 29 -1.26 1.36 -13.01
C LEU A 29 -1.71 2.06 -14.31
N SER A 30 -1.76 1.35 -15.44
CA SER A 30 -2.19 1.90 -16.73
C SER A 30 -3.70 1.89 -16.95
N VAL A 31 -4.48 1.21 -16.09
CA VAL A 31 -5.94 1.16 -16.20
C VAL A 31 -6.64 2.22 -15.34
N PRO A 32 -7.68 2.90 -15.86
CA PRO A 32 -8.53 3.76 -15.04
C PRO A 32 -9.31 2.90 -14.05
N GLY A 33 -8.88 2.91 -12.78
CA GLY A 33 -9.44 2.06 -11.72
C GLY A 33 -8.41 1.60 -10.68
N TYR A 34 -7.11 1.77 -10.96
CA TYR A 34 -6.05 1.42 -10.01
C TYR A 34 -6.21 2.13 -8.66
N ALA A 35 -6.68 3.38 -8.65
CA ALA A 35 -6.92 4.17 -7.44
C ALA A 35 -7.93 3.49 -6.50
N THR A 36 -9.03 2.94 -7.04
CA THR A 36 -10.03 2.21 -6.26
C THR A 36 -9.42 0.95 -5.62
N ILE A 37 -8.57 0.23 -6.37
CA ILE A 37 -7.88 -0.96 -5.86
C ILE A 37 -6.92 -0.56 -4.74
N LEU A 38 -6.12 0.50 -4.93
CA LEU A 38 -5.21 1.00 -3.90
C LEU A 38 -5.96 1.43 -2.63
N SER A 39 -7.10 2.12 -2.77
CA SER A 39 -7.93 2.49 -1.62
C SER A 39 -8.52 1.28 -0.90
N GLN A 40 -8.94 0.23 -1.62
CA GLN A 40 -9.39 -1.02 -1.00
C GLN A 40 -8.25 -1.75 -0.26
N GLN A 41 -7.05 -1.78 -0.85
CA GLN A 41 -5.87 -2.39 -0.21
C GLN A 41 -5.46 -1.60 1.04
N LEU A 42 -5.48 -0.26 0.98
CA LEU A 42 -5.21 0.59 2.13
C LEU A 42 -6.21 0.32 3.27
N GLN A 43 -7.51 0.25 2.97
CA GLN A 43 -8.52 -0.07 3.96
C GLN A 43 -8.34 -1.46 4.58
N ALA A 44 -8.01 -2.47 3.77
CA ALA A 44 -7.76 -3.82 4.25
C ALA A 44 -6.55 -3.86 5.19
N LEU A 45 -5.42 -3.28 4.78
CA LEU A 45 -4.19 -3.22 5.58
C LEU A 45 -4.38 -2.41 6.88
N THR A 46 -5.10 -1.29 6.81
CA THR A 46 -5.44 -0.49 7.99
C THR A 46 -6.29 -1.29 8.97
N ARG A 47 -7.27 -2.05 8.47
CA ARG A 47 -8.11 -2.92 9.31
C ARG A 47 -7.30 -4.03 9.96
N GLU A 48 -6.34 -4.61 9.26
CA GLU A 48 -5.43 -5.63 9.81
C GLU A 48 -4.52 -5.06 10.90
N ALA A 49 -3.96 -3.87 10.69
CA ALA A 49 -3.15 -3.17 11.71
C ALA A 49 -3.98 -2.87 12.97
N LEU A 50 -5.18 -2.30 12.79
CA LEU A 50 -6.09 -2.03 13.90
C LEU A 50 -6.49 -3.32 14.64
N ALA A 51 -6.71 -4.42 13.92
CA ALA A 51 -6.97 -5.73 14.53
C ALA A 51 -5.76 -6.28 15.33
N ALA A 52 -4.55 -5.90 14.94
CA ALA A 52 -3.32 -6.20 15.68
C ALA A 52 -3.06 -5.24 16.86
N ASN A 53 -3.97 -4.29 17.14
CA ASN A 53 -3.80 -3.20 18.12
C ASN A 53 -2.62 -2.29 17.83
N GLU A 54 -2.28 -2.11 16.55
CA GLU A 54 -1.27 -1.16 16.13
C GLU A 54 -1.86 0.26 16.09
N PRO A 55 -1.23 1.25 16.75
CA PRO A 55 -1.68 2.63 16.69
C PRO A 55 -1.51 3.14 15.25
N MET A 56 -2.58 3.71 14.68
CA MET A 56 -2.58 4.34 13.38
C MET A 56 -3.30 5.69 13.42
N ASP A 57 -2.56 6.79 13.28
CA ASP A 57 -3.06 8.16 13.25
C ASP A 57 -3.27 8.72 11.83
N SER A 58 -2.52 8.24 10.84
CA SER A 58 -2.51 8.73 9.45
C SER A 58 -2.03 7.66 8.46
N PRO A 59 -2.89 6.67 8.11
CA PRO A 59 -2.56 5.60 7.17
C PRO A 59 -2.25 6.17 5.77
N ARG A 60 -1.08 5.82 5.25
CA ARG A 60 -0.60 6.12 3.89
C ARG A 60 0.01 4.87 3.28
N LEU A 61 0.02 4.77 1.96
CA LEU A 61 0.47 3.60 1.24
C LEU A 61 1.50 3.97 0.19
N THR A 62 2.71 3.45 0.32
CA THR A 62 3.72 3.57 -0.75
C THR A 62 3.67 2.33 -1.62
N VAL A 63 3.72 2.57 -2.93
CA VAL A 63 3.76 1.55 -3.97
C VAL A 63 5.20 1.48 -4.46
N HIS A 64 5.82 0.33 -4.30
CA HIS A 64 7.15 0.04 -4.80
C HIS A 64 7.07 -1.05 -5.87
N ASP A 65 7.95 -0.99 -6.86
CA ASP A 65 8.09 -2.07 -7.84
C ASP A 65 8.62 -3.33 -7.14
N ALA A 66 7.95 -4.47 -7.28
CA ALA A 66 8.34 -5.66 -6.51
C ALA A 66 9.66 -6.30 -6.99
N ALA A 67 10.11 -6.01 -8.21
CA ALA A 67 11.34 -6.58 -8.76
C ALA A 67 12.58 -5.75 -8.39
N THR A 68 12.45 -4.43 -8.36
CA THR A 68 13.55 -3.48 -8.16
C THR A 68 13.48 -2.74 -6.82
N ASP A 69 12.38 -2.89 -6.08
CA ASP A 69 12.05 -2.12 -4.85
C ASP A 69 12.02 -0.60 -5.09
N THR A 70 11.96 -0.17 -6.36
CA THR A 70 11.92 1.24 -6.74
C THR A 70 10.60 1.85 -6.29
N TYR A 71 10.67 2.97 -5.59
CA TYR A 71 9.48 3.75 -5.23
C TYR A 71 8.76 4.24 -6.50
N VAL A 72 7.47 3.93 -6.59
CA VAL A 72 6.61 4.23 -7.75
C VAL A 72 5.65 5.37 -7.43
N LEU A 73 5.01 5.31 -6.25
CA LEU A 73 3.91 6.21 -5.88
C LEU A 73 3.72 6.23 -4.35
N ASP A 74 3.30 7.36 -3.79
CA ASP A 74 2.70 7.49 -2.46
C ASP A 74 1.21 7.79 -2.61
N TRP A 75 0.39 7.03 -1.90
CA TRP A 75 -1.06 7.07 -1.93
C TRP A 75 -1.60 7.30 -0.52
N THR A 76 -2.23 8.45 -0.31
CA THR A 76 -2.77 8.85 1.01
C THR A 76 -4.25 8.51 1.18
N GLY A 77 -4.84 7.67 0.33
CA GLY A 77 -6.24 7.25 0.47
C GLY A 77 -7.28 8.32 0.10
N ALA A 78 -6.94 9.22 -0.83
CA ALA A 78 -7.80 10.31 -1.29
C ALA A 78 -9.20 9.86 -1.75
#